data_AF-F6S194-F1
#
_entry.id   AF-F6S194-F1
#
_cell.length_a   1.000
_cell.length_b   1.000
_cell.length_c   1.000
_cell.angle_alpha   90.00
_cell.angle_beta   90.00
_cell.angle_gamma   90.00
#
_symmetry.space_group_name_H-M   'P 1'
#
loop_
_entity.id
_entity.type
_entity.pdbx_description
1 polymer ?
#
loop_
_entity_poly.entity_id
_entity_poly.type
_entity_poly.pdbx_seq_one_letter_code
_entity_poly.pdbx_strand_id
1 'polypeptide(L)'
;MAPGTQAISITPSSFFLLNSNKVDVKKKVKLAKYIWVSSFVNLPHKEQSLLGWLTSSITQLKCNSGSDARCLWSTLAEVLSSKQLDACIKDGSSNLVIGPSFTKTFVRALEQQDNIEILFDLLTVGMCLLRLKLFSVETSKLELFFDYISALVSIHNRLHDNKEHSDVRKKVGLLLQDVLKQLLNHLSKATVVEKGMMYFMKTTLLRLLKVRDTINDDDSRELILLIDDVIKSFLGSRKMTSMQKKGKKNEKAGN
;
A
#
# COMPACT_ATOMS: atom_id res chain seq x y z
N MET A 1 -43.46 20.25 -16.13
CA MET A 1 -42.15 20.90 -16.32
C MET A 1 -41.36 20.74 -15.04
N ALA A 2 -40.36 19.86 -15.03
CA ALA A 2 -39.49 19.70 -13.87
C ALA A 2 -38.57 20.93 -13.75
N PRO A 3 -38.36 21.49 -12.54
CA PRO A 3 -37.50 22.64 -12.36
C PRO A 3 -36.06 22.26 -12.72
N GLY A 4 -35.45 23.07 -13.59
CA GLY A 4 -34.13 22.85 -14.14
C GLY A 4 -33.09 22.67 -13.04
N THR A 5 -32.39 21.54 -13.09
CA THR A 5 -31.16 21.29 -12.36
C THR A 5 -30.13 22.31 -12.84
N GLN A 6 -30.01 23.44 -12.13
CA GLN A 6 -28.94 24.39 -12.37
C GLN A 6 -27.63 23.66 -12.11
N ALA A 7 -26.89 23.36 -13.17
CA ALA A 7 -25.52 22.90 -13.09
C ALA A 7 -24.71 23.99 -12.37
N ILE A 8 -24.36 23.75 -11.11
CA ILE A 8 -23.43 24.60 -10.40
C ILE A 8 -22.08 24.40 -11.09
N SER A 9 -21.77 25.31 -12.01
CA SER A 9 -20.46 25.43 -12.65
C SER A 9 -19.45 25.76 -11.56
N ILE A 10 -18.72 24.75 -11.13
CA ILE A 10 -17.68 24.89 -10.13
C ILE A 10 -16.41 25.29 -10.88
N THR A 11 -16.07 26.56 -10.72
CA THR A 11 -14.93 27.22 -11.35
C THR A 11 -13.60 26.72 -10.77
N PRO A 12 -12.46 26.97 -11.45
CA PRO A 12 -11.10 26.67 -10.95
C PRO A 12 -10.83 27.11 -9.50
N SER A 13 -11.60 28.09 -9.01
CA SER A 13 -11.73 28.57 -7.62
C SER A 13 -11.78 27.46 -6.57
N SER A 14 -12.41 26.32 -6.86
CA SER A 14 -12.55 25.23 -5.88
C SER A 14 -11.27 24.44 -5.68
N PHE A 15 -10.43 24.34 -6.71
CA PHE A 15 -9.09 23.76 -6.55
C PHE A 15 -8.17 24.71 -5.77
N PHE A 16 -8.33 26.03 -5.92
CA PHE A 16 -7.64 27.01 -5.07
C PHE A 16 -8.01 26.86 -3.59
N LEU A 17 -9.26 26.52 -3.26
CA LEU A 17 -9.68 26.27 -1.87
C LEU A 17 -9.03 25.02 -1.25
N LEU A 18 -8.77 23.97 -2.05
CA LEU A 18 -8.04 22.80 -1.58
C LEU A 18 -6.60 23.13 -1.16
N ASN A 19 -5.98 24.08 -1.86
CA ASN A 19 -4.61 24.54 -1.58
C ASN A 19 -4.54 25.71 -0.57
N SER A 20 -5.68 26.27 -0.16
CA SER A 20 -5.72 27.41 0.76
C SER A 20 -5.39 27.00 2.20
N ASN A 21 -4.44 27.66 2.85
CA ASN A 21 -4.14 27.43 4.27
C ASN A 21 -5.24 27.98 5.21
N LYS A 22 -6.22 28.71 4.68
CA LYS A 22 -7.31 29.31 5.46
C LYS A 22 -8.49 28.35 5.69
N VAL A 23 -8.47 27.18 5.05
CA VAL A 23 -9.57 26.20 5.11
C VAL A 23 -9.13 24.99 5.92
N ASP A 24 -9.94 24.62 6.91
CA ASP A 24 -9.74 23.40 7.72
C ASP A 24 -9.73 22.13 6.84
N VAL A 25 -8.91 21.15 7.24
CA VAL A 25 -8.73 19.86 6.54
C VAL A 25 -10.07 19.16 6.33
N LYS A 26 -10.97 19.14 7.32
CA LYS A 26 -12.29 18.50 7.18
C LYS A 26 -13.13 19.14 6.07
N LYS A 27 -13.08 20.46 5.95
CA LYS A 27 -13.79 21.20 4.87
C LYS A 27 -13.14 20.92 3.51
N LYS A 28 -11.81 20.86 3.44
CA LYS A 28 -11.09 20.50 2.21
C LYS A 28 -11.42 19.07 1.77
N VAL A 29 -11.47 18.12 2.69
CA VAL A 29 -11.87 16.73 2.41
C VAL A 29 -13.29 16.67 1.88
N LYS A 30 -14.26 17.37 2.51
CA LYS A 30 -15.64 17.45 1.99
C LYS A 30 -15.68 17.98 0.55
N LEU A 31 -14.92 19.04 0.28
CA LEU A 31 -14.81 19.61 -1.06
C LEU A 31 -14.18 18.62 -2.06
N ALA A 32 -13.10 17.93 -1.68
CA ALA A 32 -12.44 16.94 -2.52
C ALA A 32 -13.36 15.76 -2.85
N LYS A 33 -14.10 15.24 -1.86
CA LYS A 33 -15.11 14.18 -2.07
C LYS A 33 -16.20 14.63 -3.04
N TYR A 34 -16.69 15.86 -2.87
CA TYR A 34 -17.68 16.44 -3.78
C TYR A 34 -17.12 16.54 -5.21
N ILE A 35 -15.90 17.07 -5.40
CA ILE A 35 -15.28 17.18 -6.72
C ILE A 35 -15.08 15.79 -7.35
N TRP A 36 -14.67 14.80 -6.55
CA TRP A 36 -14.44 13.43 -7.01
C TRP A 36 -15.68 12.84 -7.68
N VAL A 37 -16.83 12.89 -7.00
CA VAL A 37 -18.07 12.25 -7.46
C VAL A 37 -18.89 13.11 -8.42
N SER A 38 -18.67 14.43 -8.44
CA SER A 38 -19.51 15.34 -9.23
C SER A 38 -19.12 15.34 -10.70
N SER A 39 -20.13 15.13 -11.56
CA SER A 39 -20.03 15.32 -13.02
C SER A 39 -20.11 16.79 -13.43
N PHE A 40 -20.55 17.68 -12.52
CA PHE A 40 -20.67 19.12 -12.77
C PHE A 40 -19.34 19.87 -12.59
N VAL A 41 -18.32 19.19 -12.06
CA VAL A 41 -16.98 19.76 -11.93
C VAL A 41 -16.14 19.37 -13.13
N ASN A 42 -15.97 20.30 -14.06
CA ASN A 42 -15.11 20.13 -15.22
C ASN A 42 -13.70 20.65 -14.92
N LEU A 43 -12.87 19.77 -14.35
CA LEU A 43 -11.45 20.03 -14.07
C LEU A 43 -10.60 19.17 -15.00
N PRO A 44 -9.64 19.75 -15.75
CA PRO A 44 -8.70 18.95 -16.53
C PRO A 44 -7.94 18.00 -15.61
N HIS A 45 -7.90 16.71 -15.96
CA HIS A 45 -7.26 15.67 -15.15
C HIS A 45 -7.72 15.63 -13.69
N LYS A 46 -9.02 15.89 -13.45
CA LYS A 46 -9.67 15.95 -12.14
C LYS A 46 -9.19 14.86 -11.18
N GLU A 47 -9.17 13.61 -11.63
CA GLU A 47 -8.78 12.44 -10.85
C GLU A 47 -7.32 12.52 -10.41
N GLN A 48 -6.40 12.85 -11.32
CA GLN A 48 -4.97 13.01 -11.00
C GLN A 48 -4.73 14.20 -10.06
N SER A 49 -5.42 15.32 -10.28
CA SER A 49 -5.30 16.51 -9.43
C SER A 49 -5.77 16.24 -8.00
N LEU A 50 -6.88 15.53 -7.83
CA LEU A 50 -7.39 15.16 -6.50
C LEU A 50 -6.50 14.12 -5.81
N LEU A 51 -6.03 13.10 -6.55
CA LEU A 51 -5.12 12.11 -6.01
C LEU A 51 -3.78 12.74 -5.60
N GLY A 52 -3.26 13.66 -6.43
CA GLY A 52 -2.06 14.44 -6.13
C GLY A 52 -2.24 15.33 -4.90
N TRP A 53 -3.37 16.02 -4.77
CA TRP A 53 -3.67 16.83 -3.58
C TRP A 53 -3.78 15.97 -2.31
N LEU A 54 -4.49 14.83 -2.35
CA LEU A 54 -4.64 13.92 -1.21
C LEU A 54 -3.28 13.38 -0.76
N THR A 55 -2.51 12.80 -1.68
CA THR A 55 -1.19 12.20 -1.38
C THR A 55 -0.17 13.24 -0.91
N SER A 56 -0.19 14.44 -1.50
CA SER A 56 0.64 15.57 -1.05
C SER A 56 0.25 16.04 0.36
N SER A 57 -1.04 16.21 0.63
CA SER A 57 -1.55 16.63 1.96
C SER A 57 -1.13 15.65 3.05
N ILE A 58 -1.26 14.35 2.78
CA ILE A 58 -0.80 13.28 3.68
C ILE A 58 0.71 13.38 3.94
N THR A 59 1.50 13.57 2.87
CA THR A 59 2.96 13.66 2.95
C THR A 59 3.42 14.90 3.73
N GLN A 60 2.78 16.05 3.51
CA GLN A 60 3.12 17.33 4.15
C GLN A 60 2.79 17.34 5.64
N LEU A 61 1.63 16.80 6.02
CA LEU A 61 1.21 16.77 7.41
C LEU A 61 1.98 15.75 8.25
N LYS A 62 2.78 14.87 7.63
CA LYS A 62 3.46 13.74 8.30
C LYS A 62 2.46 12.98 9.21
N CYS A 63 1.24 12.82 8.70
CA CYS A 63 0.05 12.46 9.47
C CYS A 63 0.13 11.04 10.04
N ASN A 64 0.71 10.89 11.22
CA ASN A 64 0.76 9.62 11.95
C ASN A 64 -0.34 9.52 13.01
N SER A 65 -0.96 10.63 13.44
CA SER A 65 -2.01 10.60 14.46
C SER A 65 -2.95 11.80 14.37
N GLY A 66 -4.16 11.65 14.91
CA GLY A 66 -5.16 12.72 15.01
C GLY A 66 -6.34 12.62 14.04
N SER A 67 -7.35 13.48 14.24
CA SER A 67 -8.60 13.48 13.46
C SER A 67 -8.38 13.77 11.98
N ASP A 68 -7.42 14.64 11.68
CA ASP A 68 -7.17 15.11 10.33
C ASP A 68 -6.43 14.04 9.51
N ALA A 69 -5.49 13.35 10.15
CA ALA A 69 -4.82 12.17 9.60
C ALA A 69 -5.86 11.10 9.21
N ARG A 70 -6.75 10.73 10.14
CA ARG A 70 -7.83 9.77 9.85
C ARG A 70 -8.70 10.24 8.69
N CYS A 71 -9.09 11.52 8.68
CA CYS A 71 -9.95 12.06 7.63
C CYS A 71 -9.32 11.92 6.25
N LEU A 72 -8.01 12.18 6.13
CA LEU A 72 -7.26 12.04 4.88
C LEU A 72 -7.07 10.57 4.48
N TRP A 73 -6.66 9.70 5.42
CA TRP A 73 -6.44 8.28 5.15
C TRP A 73 -7.73 7.57 4.74
N SER A 74 -8.81 7.80 5.48
CA SER A 74 -10.15 7.27 5.16
C SER A 74 -10.64 7.76 3.79
N THR A 75 -10.44 9.06 3.49
CA THR A 75 -10.82 9.60 2.17
C THR A 75 -9.98 8.99 1.05
N LEU A 76 -8.68 8.78 1.26
CA LEU A 76 -7.84 8.12 0.29
C LEU A 76 -8.28 6.66 0.08
N ALA A 77 -8.61 5.94 1.15
CA ALA A 77 -9.14 4.58 1.07
C ALA A 77 -10.44 4.51 0.25
N GLU A 78 -11.37 5.43 0.48
CA GLU A 78 -12.61 5.56 -0.30
C GLU A 78 -12.33 5.84 -1.80
N VAL A 79 -11.45 6.80 -2.10
CA VAL A 79 -11.08 7.14 -3.49
C VAL A 79 -10.45 5.94 -4.18
N LEU A 80 -9.48 5.29 -3.53
CA LEU A 80 -8.73 4.17 -4.08
C LEU A 80 -9.59 2.89 -4.27
N SER A 81 -10.63 2.71 -3.45
CA SER A 81 -11.59 1.61 -3.57
C SER A 81 -12.78 1.94 -4.48
N SER A 82 -12.90 3.19 -4.95
CA SER A 82 -14.05 3.61 -5.74
C SER A 82 -14.11 2.92 -7.10
N LYS A 83 -15.33 2.57 -7.52
CA LYS A 83 -15.59 2.03 -8.87
C LYS A 83 -15.23 3.03 -9.97
N GLN A 84 -15.34 4.33 -9.67
CA GLN A 84 -14.96 5.40 -10.58
C GLN A 84 -13.46 5.36 -10.90
N LEU A 85 -12.59 5.22 -9.89
CA LEU A 85 -11.16 5.10 -10.11
C LEU A 85 -10.82 3.85 -10.93
N ASP A 86 -11.46 2.72 -10.60
CA ASP A 86 -11.27 1.46 -11.31
C ASP A 86 -11.66 1.57 -12.79
N ALA A 87 -12.77 2.27 -13.09
CA ALA A 87 -13.19 2.58 -14.46
C ALA A 87 -12.17 3.48 -15.17
N CYS A 88 -11.73 4.59 -14.55
CA CYS A 88 -10.73 5.49 -15.13
C CYS A 88 -9.43 4.77 -15.52
N ILE A 89 -8.97 3.83 -14.68
CA ILE A 89 -7.77 3.05 -14.94
C ILE A 89 -7.99 2.04 -16.09
N LYS A 90 -9.17 1.41 -16.17
CA LYS A 90 -9.51 0.45 -17.22
C LYS A 90 -9.68 1.11 -18.59
N ASP A 91 -10.29 2.28 -18.60
CA ASP A 91 -10.57 3.03 -19.83
C ASP A 91 -9.32 3.72 -20.38
N GLY A 92 -8.21 3.73 -19.62
CA GLY A 92 -6.97 4.39 -20.01
C GLY A 92 -7.08 5.91 -20.14
N SER A 93 -8.20 6.49 -19.68
CA SER A 93 -8.53 7.91 -19.84
C SER A 93 -7.61 8.82 -19.04
N SER A 94 -6.86 8.29 -18.08
CA SER A 94 -5.89 9.03 -17.28
C SER A 94 -4.74 8.12 -16.85
N ASN A 95 -3.50 8.51 -17.18
CA ASN A 95 -2.29 7.94 -16.59
C ASN A 95 -2.18 8.43 -15.14
N LEU A 96 -2.90 7.77 -14.24
CA LEU A 96 -2.90 8.10 -12.83
C LEU A 96 -1.61 7.64 -12.18
N VAL A 97 -0.91 8.55 -11.52
CA VAL A 97 0.40 8.28 -10.91
C VAL A 97 0.44 8.81 -9.49
N ILE A 98 0.92 7.97 -8.58
CA ILE A 98 1.27 8.35 -7.21
C ILE A 98 2.76 8.62 -7.11
N GLY A 99 3.11 9.71 -6.42
CA GLY A 99 4.51 10.10 -6.23
C GLY A 99 5.29 9.15 -5.31
N PRO A 100 6.59 8.93 -5.54
CA PRO A 100 7.43 8.03 -4.72
C PRO A 100 7.66 8.52 -3.28
N SER A 101 7.44 9.81 -2.99
CA SER A 101 7.46 10.33 -1.61
C SER A 101 6.30 9.81 -0.76
N PHE A 102 5.17 9.50 -1.40
CA PHE A 102 3.98 9.00 -0.72
C PHE A 102 4.18 7.58 -0.20
N THR A 103 4.79 6.68 -0.97
CA THR A 103 4.99 5.27 -0.54
C THR A 103 5.82 5.17 0.73
N LYS A 104 6.88 5.97 0.86
CA LYS A 104 7.69 6.04 2.10
C LYS A 104 6.88 6.55 3.29
N THR A 105 6.03 7.56 3.06
CA THR A 105 5.16 8.10 4.11
C THR A 105 4.10 7.09 4.53
N PHE A 106 3.50 6.39 3.56
CA PHE A 106 2.52 5.34 3.77
C PHE A 106 3.08 4.18 4.61
N VAL A 107 4.24 3.64 4.23
CA VAL A 107 4.86 2.52 4.98
C VAL A 107 5.17 2.95 6.40
N ARG A 108 5.74 4.15 6.60
CA ARG A 108 6.02 4.67 7.94
C ARG A 108 4.75 4.85 8.76
N ALA A 109 3.69 5.40 8.18
CA ALA A 109 2.41 5.59 8.87
C ALA A 109 1.84 4.23 9.30
N LEU A 110 1.91 3.22 8.43
CA LEU A 110 1.46 1.87 8.72
C LEU A 110 2.22 1.21 9.88
N GLU A 111 3.55 1.28 9.87
CA GLU A 111 4.40 0.70 10.93
C GLU A 111 4.14 1.33 12.30
N GLN A 112 3.92 2.63 12.33
CA GLN A 112 3.79 3.44 13.55
C GLN A 112 2.35 3.53 14.07
N GLN A 113 1.38 2.86 13.44
CA GLN A 113 -0.01 3.03 13.80
C GLN A 113 -0.46 2.10 14.93
N ASP A 114 -0.86 2.72 16.03
CA ASP A 114 -1.49 2.03 17.16
C ASP A 114 -3.02 2.18 17.17
N ASN A 115 -3.56 3.20 16.50
CA ASN A 115 -5.02 3.35 16.37
C ASN A 115 -5.57 2.39 15.30
N ILE A 116 -6.37 1.43 15.74
CA ILE A 116 -6.94 0.35 14.93
C ILE A 116 -7.81 0.87 13.78
N GLU A 117 -8.56 1.95 13.97
CA GLU A 117 -9.44 2.48 12.92
C GLU A 117 -8.61 3.04 11.76
N ILE A 118 -7.57 3.82 12.05
CA ILE A 118 -6.65 4.34 11.04
C ILE A 118 -5.83 3.19 10.43
N LEU A 119 -5.49 2.17 11.21
CA LEU A 119 -4.82 0.98 10.69
C LEU A 119 -5.66 0.32 9.59
N PHE A 120 -6.97 0.14 9.78
CA PHE A 120 -7.84 -0.42 8.73
C PHE A 120 -7.90 0.43 7.46
N ASP A 121 -7.94 1.77 7.58
CA ASP A 121 -7.85 2.67 6.43
C ASP A 121 -6.51 2.47 5.68
N LEU A 122 -5.40 2.39 6.42
CA LEU A 122 -4.06 2.16 5.86
C LEU A 122 -3.93 0.78 5.18
N LEU A 123 -4.48 -0.28 5.79
CA LEU A 123 -4.50 -1.61 5.18
C LEU A 123 -5.31 -1.62 3.87
N THR A 124 -6.42 -0.89 3.84
CA THR A 124 -7.24 -0.72 2.63
C THR A 124 -6.46 0.02 1.54
N VAL A 125 -5.81 1.13 1.90
CA VAL A 125 -4.93 1.89 0.99
C VAL A 125 -3.85 0.97 0.41
N GLY A 126 -3.15 0.21 1.25
CA GLY A 126 -2.10 -0.71 0.82
C GLY A 126 -2.58 -1.72 -0.22
N MET A 127 -3.73 -2.36 0.02
CA MET A 127 -4.31 -3.30 -0.94
C MET A 127 -4.67 -2.64 -2.27
N CYS A 128 -5.25 -1.45 -2.23
CA CYS A 128 -5.58 -0.74 -3.46
C CYS A 128 -4.32 -0.34 -4.24
N LEU A 129 -3.25 0.11 -3.58
CA LEU A 129 -1.99 0.46 -4.24
C LEU A 129 -1.36 -0.74 -4.95
N LEU A 130 -1.43 -1.93 -4.35
CA LEU A 130 -0.90 -3.16 -4.95
C LEU A 130 -1.77 -3.65 -6.13
N ARG A 131 -3.08 -3.47 -6.05
CA ARG A 131 -4.02 -3.87 -7.11
C ARG A 131 -3.98 -2.95 -8.32
N LEU A 132 -3.94 -1.64 -8.09
CA LEU A 132 -4.10 -0.64 -9.13
C LEU A 132 -2.78 -0.38 -9.89
N LYS A 133 -2.90 0.13 -11.12
CA LYS A 133 -1.76 0.55 -11.96
C LYS A 133 -1.49 2.04 -11.74
N LEU A 134 -1.02 2.40 -10.54
CA LEU A 134 -0.79 3.79 -10.12
C LEU A 134 0.69 4.19 -10.06
N PHE A 135 1.59 3.30 -10.49
CA PHE A 135 3.03 3.53 -10.48
C PHE A 135 3.53 3.68 -11.91
N SER A 136 4.33 4.72 -12.15
CA SER A 136 4.97 4.94 -13.46
C SER A 136 6.11 3.97 -13.73
N VAL A 137 6.70 3.37 -12.68
CA VAL A 137 7.82 2.43 -12.76
C VAL A 137 7.48 1.18 -11.96
N GLU A 138 7.53 0.01 -12.59
CA GLU A 138 7.17 -1.27 -11.98
C GLU A 138 8.06 -1.63 -10.77
N THR A 139 9.34 -1.23 -10.81
CA THR A 139 10.26 -1.44 -9.67
C THR A 139 9.79 -0.72 -8.40
N SER A 140 9.16 0.45 -8.52
CA SER A 140 8.58 1.17 -7.38
C SER A 140 7.40 0.41 -6.76
N LYS A 141 6.65 -0.32 -7.58
CA LYS A 141 5.56 -1.19 -7.11
C LYS A 141 6.10 -2.41 -6.37
N LEU A 142 7.16 -3.02 -6.89
CA LEU A 142 7.86 -4.12 -6.21
C LEU A 142 8.45 -3.68 -4.88
N GLU A 143 9.13 -2.54 -4.81
CA GLU A 143 9.62 -1.97 -3.55
C GLU A 143 8.49 -1.81 -2.53
N LEU A 144 7.34 -1.27 -2.96
CA LEU A 144 6.17 -1.16 -2.11
C LEU A 144 5.65 -2.53 -1.64
N PHE A 145 5.61 -3.56 -2.49
CA PHE A 145 5.20 -4.92 -2.07
C PHE A 145 6.01 -5.39 -0.86
N PHE A 146 7.34 -5.23 -0.92
CA PHE A 146 8.20 -5.73 0.13
C PHE A 146 8.16 -4.89 1.40
N ASP A 147 8.15 -3.57 1.26
CA ASP A 147 8.02 -2.67 2.40
C ASP A 147 6.67 -2.88 3.10
N TYR A 148 5.60 -3.11 2.32
CA TYR A 148 4.27 -3.42 2.86
C TYR A 148 4.24 -4.78 3.57
N ILE A 149 4.82 -5.83 2.99
CA ILE A 149 4.94 -7.16 3.64
C ILE A 149 5.69 -7.04 4.98
N SER A 150 6.81 -6.30 4.99
CA SER A 150 7.59 -6.07 6.21
C SER A 150 6.77 -5.37 7.29
N ALA A 151 6.04 -4.32 6.93
CA ALA A 151 5.17 -3.59 7.83
C ALA A 151 4.02 -4.48 8.36
N LEU A 152 3.38 -5.27 7.49
CA LEU A 152 2.32 -6.20 7.89
C LEU A 152 2.81 -7.24 8.90
N VAL A 153 4.01 -7.79 8.74
CA VAL A 153 4.56 -8.73 9.72
C VAL A 153 4.91 -8.04 11.03
N SER A 154 5.48 -6.83 10.98
CA SER A 154 5.71 -6.05 12.19
C SER A 154 4.40 -5.79 12.96
N ILE A 155 3.32 -5.42 12.26
CA ILE A 155 2.00 -5.26 12.86
C ILE A 155 1.47 -6.59 13.39
N HIS A 156 1.54 -7.67 12.60
CA HIS A 156 1.05 -8.99 13.00
C HIS A 156 1.71 -9.47 14.30
N ASN A 157 3.03 -9.27 14.42
CA ASN A 157 3.80 -9.63 15.61
C ASN A 157 3.47 -8.69 16.78
N ARG A 158 3.34 -7.38 16.56
CA ARG A 158 2.93 -6.44 17.60
C ARG A 158 1.54 -6.78 18.17
N LEU A 159 0.63 -7.24 17.33
CA LEU A 159 -0.72 -7.66 17.74
C LEU A 159 -0.74 -9.07 18.38
N HIS A 160 0.30 -9.88 18.23
CA HIS A 160 0.40 -11.19 18.88
C HIS A 160 0.42 -11.04 20.41
N ASP A 161 1.14 -10.05 20.91
CA ASP A 161 1.33 -9.85 22.35
C ASP A 161 0.07 -9.29 23.05
N ASN A 162 -0.94 -8.85 22.28
CA ASN A 162 -2.18 -8.28 22.80
C ASN A 162 -3.41 -9.14 22.43
N LYS A 163 -3.90 -9.94 23.40
CA LYS A 163 -5.05 -10.83 23.23
C LYS A 163 -6.34 -10.11 22.83
N GLU A 164 -6.52 -8.84 23.21
CA GLU A 164 -7.70 -8.03 22.83
C GLU A 164 -7.76 -7.74 21.34
N HIS A 165 -6.68 -7.96 20.60
CA HIS A 165 -6.60 -7.70 19.16
C HIS A 165 -6.50 -8.97 18.31
N SER A 166 -6.87 -10.13 18.85
CA SER A 166 -6.81 -11.42 18.12
C SER A 166 -7.53 -11.37 16.76
N ASP A 167 -8.71 -10.74 16.68
CA ASP A 167 -9.44 -10.61 15.41
C ASP A 167 -8.76 -9.70 14.40
N VAL A 168 -8.16 -8.60 14.87
CA VAL A 168 -7.38 -7.68 14.03
C VAL A 168 -6.13 -8.39 13.51
N ARG A 169 -5.45 -9.12 14.38
CA ARG A 169 -4.28 -9.94 14.04
C ARG A 169 -4.60 -10.97 12.96
N LYS A 170 -5.73 -11.68 13.09
CA LYS A 170 -6.21 -12.64 12.07
C LYS A 170 -6.44 -11.97 10.72
N LYS A 171 -7.10 -10.81 10.71
CA LYS A 171 -7.31 -10.03 9.47
C LYS A 171 -5.99 -9.60 8.83
N VAL A 172 -5.03 -9.12 9.62
CA VAL A 172 -3.68 -8.78 9.13
C VAL A 172 -2.96 -10.02 8.58
N GLY A 173 -3.10 -11.17 9.23
CA GLY A 173 -2.54 -12.44 8.76
C GLY A 173 -3.11 -12.87 7.40
N LEU A 174 -4.43 -12.82 7.23
CA LEU A 174 -5.09 -13.10 5.96
C LEU A 174 -4.65 -12.13 4.86
N LEU A 175 -4.54 -10.84 5.20
CA LEU A 175 -4.06 -9.83 4.26
C LEU A 175 -2.63 -10.11 3.79
N LEU A 176 -1.76 -10.47 4.73
CA LEU A 176 -0.38 -10.84 4.45
C LEU A 176 -0.32 -12.04 3.50
N GLN A 177 -1.15 -13.07 3.72
CA GLN A 177 -1.26 -14.21 2.79
C GLN A 177 -1.67 -13.75 1.38
N ASP A 178 -2.67 -12.89 1.26
CA ASP A 178 -3.15 -12.39 -0.04
C ASP A 178 -2.08 -11.57 -0.77
N VAL A 179 -1.34 -10.74 -0.04
CA VAL A 179 -0.23 -9.95 -0.60
C VAL A 179 0.91 -10.86 -1.07
N LEU A 180 1.28 -11.88 -0.29
CA LEU A 180 2.29 -12.86 -0.67
C LEU A 180 1.88 -13.65 -1.91
N LYS A 181 0.61 -14.08 -1.99
CA LYS A 181 0.06 -14.77 -3.17
C LYS A 181 0.10 -13.89 -4.42
N GLN A 182 -0.25 -12.60 -4.29
CA GLN A 182 -0.14 -11.63 -5.38
C GLN A 182 1.30 -11.43 -5.84
N LEU A 183 2.23 -11.27 -4.90
CA LEU A 183 3.66 -11.15 -5.20
C LEU A 183 4.16 -12.40 -5.93
N LEU A 184 3.83 -13.60 -5.45
CA LEU A 184 4.23 -14.85 -6.08
C LEU A 184 3.73 -14.97 -7.53
N ASN A 185 2.46 -14.59 -7.78
CA ASN A 185 1.88 -14.55 -9.12
C ASN A 185 2.54 -13.51 -10.02
N HIS A 186 2.99 -12.38 -9.46
CA HIS A 186 3.76 -11.39 -10.20
C HIS A 186 5.15 -11.93 -10.56
N LEU A 187 5.87 -12.50 -9.58
CA LEU A 187 7.20 -13.09 -9.77
C LEU A 187 7.22 -14.25 -10.79
N SER A 188 6.16 -15.08 -10.81
CA SER A 188 6.06 -16.19 -11.75
C SER A 188 5.92 -15.71 -13.19
N LYS A 189 5.27 -14.56 -13.40
CA LYS A 189 5.07 -13.93 -14.71
C LYS A 189 6.19 -12.97 -15.11
N ALA A 190 7.07 -12.62 -14.18
CA ALA A 190 8.16 -11.69 -14.42
C ALA A 190 9.13 -12.22 -15.51
N THR A 191 9.47 -11.33 -16.43
CA THR A 191 10.45 -11.50 -17.50
C THR A 191 11.86 -11.69 -16.93
N VAL A 192 12.79 -12.14 -17.77
CA VAL A 192 14.20 -12.32 -17.40
C VAL A 192 14.84 -10.99 -16.96
N VAL A 193 14.47 -9.88 -17.61
CA VAL A 193 14.98 -8.54 -17.28
C VAL A 193 14.47 -8.08 -15.92
N GLU A 194 13.18 -8.25 -15.64
CA GLU A 194 12.60 -7.95 -14.32
C GLU A 194 13.23 -8.81 -13.23
N LYS A 195 13.47 -10.11 -13.50
CA LYS A 195 14.21 -11.01 -12.60
C LYS A 195 15.66 -10.55 -12.37
N GLY A 196 16.31 -10.02 -13.40
CA GLY A 196 17.64 -9.40 -13.30
C GLY A 196 17.64 -8.15 -12.42
N MET A 197 16.65 -7.26 -12.58
CA MET A 197 16.50 -6.07 -11.72
C MET A 197 16.20 -6.45 -10.27
N MET A 198 15.39 -7.49 -10.06
CA MET A 198 15.12 -8.05 -8.73
C MET A 198 16.37 -8.62 -8.07
N TYR A 199 17.35 -9.15 -8.81
CA TYR A 199 18.62 -9.61 -8.23
C TYR A 199 19.41 -8.50 -7.52
N PHE A 200 19.23 -7.24 -7.93
CA PHE A 200 19.80 -6.08 -7.22
C PHE A 200 19.08 -5.76 -5.91
N MET A 201 17.88 -6.29 -5.69
CA MET A 201 17.12 -6.18 -4.45
C MET A 201 17.54 -7.25 -3.42
N LYS A 202 18.83 -7.59 -3.33
CA LYS A 202 19.37 -8.54 -2.34
C LYS A 202 19.01 -8.17 -0.90
N THR A 203 18.93 -6.88 -0.61
CA THR A 203 18.48 -6.31 0.67
C THR A 203 17.05 -6.72 1.00
N THR A 204 16.19 -6.81 0.00
CA THR A 204 14.79 -7.19 0.12
C THR A 204 14.61 -8.67 0.45
N LEU A 205 15.40 -9.55 -0.16
CA LEU A 205 15.36 -10.97 0.16
C LEU A 205 15.82 -11.24 1.60
N LEU A 206 16.81 -10.47 2.07
CA LEU A 206 17.23 -10.49 3.48
C LEU A 206 16.13 -9.96 4.42
N ARG A 207 15.32 -8.97 3.99
CA ARG A 207 14.15 -8.52 4.77
C ARG A 207 13.11 -9.62 4.87
N LEU A 208 12.77 -10.31 3.77
CA LEU A 208 11.84 -11.45 3.80
C LEU A 208 12.33 -12.60 4.67
N LEU A 209 13.64 -12.90 4.66
CA LEU A 209 14.22 -13.90 5.54
C LEU A 209 14.12 -13.50 7.01
N LYS A 210 14.44 -12.25 7.36
CA LYS A 210 14.24 -11.73 8.72
C LYS A 210 12.78 -11.81 9.14
N VAL A 211 11.88 -11.43 8.23
CA VAL A 211 10.42 -11.49 8.43
C VAL A 211 9.98 -12.93 8.72
N ARG A 212 10.44 -13.90 7.93
CA ARG A 212 10.21 -15.33 8.17
C ARG A 212 10.68 -15.76 9.56
N ASP A 213 11.89 -15.38 9.94
CA ASP A 213 12.50 -15.77 11.22
C ASP A 213 11.82 -15.10 12.42
N THR A 214 11.09 -13.99 12.22
CA THR A 214 10.31 -13.32 13.28
C THR A 214 8.92 -13.90 13.51
N ILE A 215 8.41 -14.74 12.61
CA ILE A 215 7.11 -15.40 12.76
C ILE A 215 7.33 -16.67 13.58
N ASN A 216 7.00 -16.63 14.88
CA ASN A 216 7.32 -17.71 15.83
C ASN A 216 6.06 -18.42 16.37
N ASP A 217 4.98 -18.46 15.59
CA ASP A 217 3.69 -19.03 15.99
C ASP A 217 3.35 -20.26 15.13
N ASP A 218 2.95 -21.36 15.78
CA ASP A 218 2.50 -22.60 15.13
C ASP A 218 1.31 -22.35 14.20
N ASP A 219 0.46 -21.37 14.52
CA ASP A 219 -0.70 -20.95 13.71
C ASP A 219 -0.29 -20.20 12.42
N SER A 220 0.98 -19.82 12.30
CA SER A 220 1.52 -19.06 11.16
C SER A 220 2.32 -19.91 10.18
N ARG A 221 2.21 -21.24 10.25
CA ARG A 221 2.92 -22.17 9.36
C ARG A 221 2.64 -21.92 7.87
N GLU A 222 1.40 -21.60 7.51
CA GLU A 222 1.03 -21.28 6.12
C GLU A 222 1.74 -20.00 5.63
N LEU A 223 1.88 -18.99 6.49
CA LEU A 223 2.61 -17.75 6.17
C LEU A 223 4.09 -18.02 5.93
N ILE A 224 4.72 -18.84 6.78
CA ILE A 224 6.12 -19.23 6.64
C ILE A 224 6.33 -19.96 5.31
N LEU A 225 5.44 -20.89 4.94
CA LEU A 225 5.50 -21.62 3.68
C LEU A 225 5.36 -20.68 2.47
N LEU A 226 4.44 -19.72 2.52
CA LEU A 226 4.26 -18.72 1.44
C LEU A 226 5.51 -17.83 1.30
N ILE A 227 6.12 -17.39 2.40
CA ILE A 227 7.36 -16.62 2.36
C ILE A 227 8.49 -17.46 1.76
N ASP A 228 8.59 -18.74 2.14
CA ASP A 228 9.57 -19.66 1.57
C ASP A 228 9.39 -19.84 0.06
N ASP A 229 8.15 -19.93 -0.43
CA ASP A 229 7.87 -20.05 -1.85
C ASP A 229 8.16 -18.76 -2.63
N VAL A 230 7.90 -17.59 -2.04
CA VAL A 230 8.34 -16.30 -2.60
C VAL A 230 9.87 -16.26 -2.69
N ILE A 231 10.59 -16.66 -1.64
CA ILE A 231 12.06 -16.71 -1.62
C ILE A 231 12.59 -17.68 -2.69
N LYS A 232 12.00 -18.87 -2.82
CA LYS A 232 12.38 -19.85 -3.85
C LYS A 232 12.17 -19.30 -5.26
N SER A 233 11.01 -18.68 -5.50
CA SER A 233 10.67 -18.07 -6.78
C SER A 233 11.69 -16.99 -7.15
N PHE A 234 12.10 -16.19 -6.16
CA PHE A 234 13.08 -15.13 -6.34
C PHE A 234 14.51 -15.62 -6.60
N LEU A 235 14.97 -16.63 -5.86
CA LEU A 235 16.31 -17.20 -6.01
C LEU A 235 16.46 -18.08 -7.27
N GLY A 236 15.33 -18.44 -7.89
CA GLY A 236 15.25 -19.49 -8.89
C GLY A 236 15.54 -20.86 -8.27
N SER A 237 14.92 -21.92 -8.82
CA SER A 237 14.98 -23.29 -8.30
C SER A 237 16.39 -23.92 -8.18
N ARG A 238 17.48 -23.19 -8.46
CA ARG A 238 18.85 -23.70 -8.52
C ARG A 238 19.78 -23.28 -7.36
N LYS A 239 19.45 -22.29 -6.50
CA LYS A 239 20.42 -21.78 -5.49
C LYS A 239 20.19 -22.14 -4.01
N MET A 240 18.99 -22.60 -3.62
CA MET A 240 18.66 -22.92 -2.21
C MET A 240 19.55 -24.01 -1.58
N THR A 241 20.03 -24.99 -2.38
CA THR A 241 20.91 -26.07 -1.90
C THR A 241 22.32 -25.59 -1.53
N SER A 242 22.74 -24.40 -1.98
CA SER A 242 24.06 -23.84 -1.70
C SER A 242 24.12 -22.98 -0.43
N MET A 243 23.01 -22.31 -0.07
CA MET A 243 22.95 -21.45 1.13
C MET A 243 22.64 -22.25 2.40
N GLN A 244 21.76 -23.26 2.34
CA GLN A 244 21.54 -24.17 3.48
C GLN A 244 22.81 -24.99 3.82
N LYS A 245 23.65 -25.31 2.83
CA LYS A 245 24.94 -25.97 3.06
C LYS A 245 25.98 -25.07 3.76
N LYS A 246 25.88 -23.74 3.66
CA LYS A 246 26.77 -22.82 4.38
C LYS A 246 26.33 -22.59 5.84
N GLY A 247 25.03 -22.59 6.13
CA GLY A 247 24.53 -22.55 7.51
C GLY A 247 24.96 -23.78 8.33
N LYS A 248 24.77 -24.99 7.79
CA LYS A 248 25.17 -26.24 8.45
C LYS A 248 26.68 -26.48 8.52
N LYS A 249 27.50 -25.79 7.71
CA LYS A 249 28.96 -25.88 7.80
C LYS A 249 29.53 -25.02 8.93
N ASN A 250 28.85 -23.95 9.33
CA ASN A 250 29.29 -23.11 10.45
C ASN A 250 28.89 -23.68 11.82
N GLU A 251 27.83 -24.48 11.92
CA GLU A 251 27.52 -25.24 13.15
C GLU A 251 28.44 -26.45 13.36
N LYS A 252 29.06 -26.99 12.30
CA LYS A 252 30.01 -28.11 12.40
C LYS A 252 31.46 -27.70 12.59
N ALA A 253 31.76 -26.40 12.61
CA ALA A 253 33.09 -25.86 12.88
C ALA A 253 33.21 -25.26 14.31
N GLY A 254 32.15 -25.38 15.11
CA GLY A 254 32.08 -24.89 16.49
C GLY A 254 31.75 -25.97 17.52
N ASN A 255 32.07 -27.24 17.23
CA ASN A 255 32.17 -28.33 18.20
C ASN A 255 33.54 -28.98 18.07
#